data_AF-A0A9C7RHL0-F1
#
_entry.id   AF-A0A9C7RHL0-F1
#
_cell.length_a   1.000
_cell.length_b   1.000
_cell.length_c   1.000
_cell.angle_alpha   90.00
_cell.angle_beta   90.00
_cell.angle_gamma   90.00
#
_symmetry.space_group_name_H-M   'P 1'
#
loop_
_entity.id
_entity.type
_entity.pdbx_description
1 polymer ?
#
loop_
_entity_poly.entity_id
_entity_poly.type
_entity_poly.pdbx_seq_one_letter_code
_entity_poly.pdbx_strand_id
1 'polypeptide(L)'
;MKYFSRKNLIILGALLLLAVILAGCQPTEVIKEVEVTVVVEPTAVPPTPTEEPADQTAFHVAWESGPHSTYDQGRGPNDWCARCHSPQNWNPEATIGRPPNCVSCKFPGQDIIVGDGNVLIPEEEWKAIPCETCHMMEDGIAGEIAWLNPIAMEYVSVSSTTELCEKCHVTTTGNAFGSGVDHKITLGGSAHLNYGGFIGEEAPPSFCTDCHDPHTTEPLGCVDCHAEDIEQPEHAFGAFASMRDTVTCMACHDASGADVGPHPDEDIDLWVTTLTEMGRSGPTTSAIVSHSIVYEVACDRCHYVDNEWSLTVREADGSIPEPAEETAAQ
;
A
#
# COMPACT_ATOMS: atom_id res chain seq x y z
N MET A 1 -40.51 -22.19 -28.13
CA MET A 1 -41.14 -21.51 -26.97
C MET A 1 -42.64 -21.67 -27.05
N LYS A 2 -43.22 -22.54 -26.21
CA LYS A 2 -44.67 -22.82 -26.18
C LYS A 2 -45.37 -21.73 -25.37
N TYR A 3 -46.42 -21.16 -25.95
CA TYR A 3 -47.23 -20.08 -25.40
C TYR A 3 -47.71 -20.37 -23.97
N PHE A 4 -47.28 -19.56 -23.00
CA PHE A 4 -47.98 -19.45 -21.72
C PHE A 4 -49.35 -18.80 -22.00
N SER A 5 -50.41 -19.58 -21.87
CA SER A 5 -51.78 -19.09 -22.01
C SER A 5 -52.04 -18.00 -20.97
N ARG A 6 -52.74 -16.92 -21.38
CA ARG A 6 -53.14 -15.80 -20.53
C ARG A 6 -53.84 -16.24 -19.24
N LYS A 7 -54.47 -17.42 -19.24
CA LYS A 7 -55.06 -18.05 -18.06
C LYS A 7 -54.01 -18.48 -17.01
N ASN A 8 -52.86 -18.98 -17.45
CA ASN A 8 -51.78 -19.42 -16.55
C ASN A 8 -51.11 -18.24 -15.85
N LEU A 9 -50.99 -17.09 -16.52
CA LEU A 9 -50.49 -15.84 -15.94
C LEU A 9 -51.42 -15.27 -14.85
N ILE A 10 -52.74 -15.35 -15.06
CA ILE A 10 -53.72 -14.90 -14.06
C ILE A 10 -53.71 -15.82 -12.83
N ILE A 11 -53.59 -17.13 -13.02
CA ILE A 11 -53.52 -18.09 -11.91
C ILE A 11 -52.23 -17.89 -11.10
N LEU A 12 -51.08 -17.68 -11.76
CA LEU A 12 -49.83 -17.40 -11.07
C LEU A 12 -49.90 -16.07 -10.30
N GLY A 13 -50.46 -15.02 -10.89
CA GLY A 13 -50.66 -13.74 -10.22
C GLY A 13 -51.56 -13.83 -8.99
N ALA A 14 -52.66 -14.60 -9.08
CA ALA A 14 -53.56 -14.81 -7.95
C ALA A 14 -52.92 -15.62 -6.82
N LEU A 15 -52.12 -16.63 -7.15
CA LEU A 15 -51.37 -17.41 -6.14
C LEU A 15 -50.31 -16.56 -5.42
N LEU A 16 -49.62 -15.70 -6.16
CA LEU A 16 -48.59 -14.83 -5.60
C LEU A 16 -49.21 -13.75 -4.69
N LEU A 17 -50.37 -13.21 -5.07
CA LEU A 17 -51.12 -12.27 -4.23
C LEU A 17 -51.63 -12.94 -2.94
N LEU A 18 -52.11 -14.20 -3.04
CA LEU A 18 -52.57 -14.97 -1.88
C LEU A 18 -51.43 -15.29 -0.90
N ALA A 19 -50.23 -15.58 -1.41
CA ALA A 19 -49.05 -15.83 -0.59
C ALA A 19 -48.63 -14.58 0.21
N VAL A 20 -48.72 -13.38 -0.39
CA VAL A 20 -48.43 -12.11 0.31
C VAL A 20 -49.45 -11.83 1.42
N ILE A 21 -50.74 -12.10 1.18
CA ILE A 21 -51.79 -11.91 2.20
C ILE A 21 -51.61 -12.87 3.37
N LEU A 22 -51.21 -14.13 3.12
CA LEU A 22 -50.98 -15.11 4.17
C LEU A 22 -49.73 -14.82 5.03
N ALA A 23 -48.70 -14.18 4.46
CA ALA A 23 -47.51 -13.79 5.21
C ALA A 23 -47.75 -12.56 6.13
N GLY A 24 -48.72 -11.70 5.81
CA GLY A 24 -49.04 -10.49 6.58
C GLY A 24 -49.88 -10.71 7.85
N CYS A 25 -50.35 -11.94 8.12
CA CYS A 25 -51.19 -12.26 9.28
C CYS A 25 -50.48 -13.15 10.33
N GLN A 26 -49.18 -12.97 10.55
CA GLN A 26 -48.52 -13.58 11.70
C GLN A 26 -48.81 -12.72 12.96
N PRO A 27 -49.38 -13.30 14.03
CA PRO A 27 -49.57 -12.57 15.28
C PRO A 27 -48.20 -12.24 15.89
N THR A 28 -47.94 -10.95 16.10
CA THR A 28 -46.76 -10.48 16.83
C THR A 28 -46.87 -10.95 18.28
N GLU A 29 -45.93 -11.78 18.73
CA GLU A 29 -45.85 -12.13 20.15
C GLU A 29 -45.58 -10.85 20.95
N VAL A 30 -46.48 -10.56 21.89
CA VAL A 30 -46.33 -9.46 22.85
C VAL A 30 -45.29 -9.91 23.86
N ILE A 31 -44.05 -9.46 23.67
CA ILE A 31 -42.98 -9.61 24.66
C ILE A 31 -43.36 -8.72 25.85
N LYS A 32 -43.70 -9.34 26.99
CA LYS A 32 -43.86 -8.63 28.26
C LYS A 32 -42.48 -8.16 28.71
N GLU A 33 -42.22 -6.86 28.62
CA GLU A 33 -41.12 -6.23 29.36
C GLU A 33 -41.37 -6.41 30.86
N VAL A 34 -40.49 -7.18 31.50
CA VAL A 34 -40.38 -7.21 32.97
C VAL A 34 -39.33 -6.17 33.32
N GLU A 35 -39.79 -5.03 33.83
CA GLU A 35 -38.91 -3.99 34.34
C GLU A 35 -38.30 -4.46 35.67
N VAL A 36 -37.09 -5.04 35.61
CA VAL A 36 -36.29 -5.36 36.79
C VAL A 36 -35.45 -4.14 37.12
N THR A 37 -35.87 -3.36 38.13
CA THR A 37 -35.05 -2.29 38.70
C THR A 37 -33.95 -2.91 39.56
N VAL A 38 -32.78 -3.13 38.94
CA VAL A 38 -31.54 -3.44 39.67
C VAL A 38 -30.97 -2.12 40.17
N VAL A 39 -31.10 -1.87 41.47
CA VAL A 39 -30.36 -0.79 42.14
C VAL A 39 -28.93 -1.29 42.35
N VAL A 40 -28.06 -1.00 41.38
CA VAL A 40 -26.62 -1.20 41.51
C VAL A 40 -26.08 0.01 42.27
N GLU A 41 -25.50 -0.19 43.46
CA GLU A 41 -24.75 0.88 44.13
C GLU A 41 -23.62 1.34 43.18
N PRO A 42 -23.43 2.67 42.99
CA PRO A 42 -22.37 3.16 42.13
C PRO A 42 -21.04 2.64 42.65
N THR A 43 -20.43 1.74 41.87
CA THR A 43 -19.05 1.33 42.09
C THR A 43 -18.21 2.58 41.99
N ALA A 44 -17.45 2.89 43.06
CA ALA A 44 -16.53 4.01 43.04
C ALA A 44 -15.61 3.84 41.83
N VAL A 45 -15.65 4.81 40.91
CA VAL A 45 -14.76 4.87 39.76
C VAL A 45 -13.34 4.84 40.34
N PRO A 46 -12.51 3.84 40.01
CA PRO A 46 -11.10 3.86 40.38
C PRO A 46 -10.53 5.20 39.92
N PRO A 47 -9.71 5.90 40.72
CA PRO A 47 -9.04 7.10 40.22
C PRO A 47 -8.33 6.73 38.92
N THR A 48 -8.67 7.42 37.83
CA THR A 48 -7.92 7.34 36.58
C THR A 48 -6.46 7.56 36.96
N PRO A 49 -5.56 6.58 36.71
CA PRO A 49 -4.15 6.82 36.85
C PRO A 49 -3.83 8.03 35.98
N THR A 50 -3.47 9.15 36.61
CA THR A 50 -2.82 10.25 35.91
C THR A 50 -1.41 9.76 35.62
N GLU A 51 -1.27 8.90 34.60
CA GLU A 51 0.03 8.69 33.99
C GLU A 51 0.47 10.04 33.44
N GLU A 52 1.64 10.45 33.87
CA GLU A 52 2.34 11.57 33.26
C GLU A 52 2.46 11.27 31.74
N PRO A 53 2.28 12.27 30.85
CA PRO A 53 2.33 12.01 29.42
C PRO A 53 3.61 11.26 29.05
N ALA A 54 3.49 10.25 28.20
CA ALA A 54 4.65 9.51 27.73
C ALA A 54 5.67 10.47 27.11
N ASP A 55 6.95 10.30 27.43
CA ASP A 55 8.03 11.05 26.78
C ASP A 55 8.08 10.67 25.30
N GLN A 56 7.81 11.64 24.41
CA GLN A 56 7.81 11.46 22.96
C GLN A 56 9.11 11.90 22.28
N THR A 57 10.14 12.26 23.06
CA THR A 57 11.41 12.81 22.52
C THR A 57 12.04 11.91 21.46
N ALA A 58 12.01 10.59 21.68
CA ALA A 58 12.57 9.63 20.72
C ALA A 58 11.85 9.65 19.35
N PHE A 59 10.53 9.81 19.34
CA PHE A 59 9.75 9.89 18.10
C PHE A 59 9.99 11.19 17.35
N HIS A 60 10.15 12.30 18.07
CA HIS A 60 10.55 13.58 17.45
C HIS A 60 11.91 13.46 16.78
N VAL A 61 12.91 12.90 17.47
CA VAL A 61 14.24 12.69 16.89
C VAL A 61 14.19 11.76 15.67
N ALA A 62 13.44 10.67 15.76
CA ALA A 62 13.23 9.74 14.66
C ALA A 62 12.61 10.46 13.44
N TRP A 63 11.52 11.19 13.67
CA TRP A 63 10.82 11.98 12.66
C TRP A 63 11.72 13.04 12.02
N GLU A 64 12.44 13.83 12.82
CA GLU A 64 13.36 14.86 12.33
C GLU A 64 14.43 14.31 11.40
N SER A 65 14.88 13.08 11.62
CA SER A 65 15.86 12.40 10.76
C SER A 65 15.25 11.62 9.59
N GLY A 66 13.93 11.40 9.59
CA GLY A 66 13.20 10.66 8.57
C GLY A 66 12.85 11.48 7.32
N PRO A 67 12.37 10.83 6.25
CA PRO A 67 12.01 11.51 5.01
C PRO A 67 10.70 12.30 5.10
N HIS A 68 9.90 12.13 6.16
CA HIS A 68 8.70 12.92 6.41
C HIS A 68 9.00 14.33 6.98
N SER A 69 10.22 14.58 7.46
CA SER A 69 10.67 15.92 7.88
C SER A 69 11.45 16.68 6.78
N THR A 70 11.91 15.97 5.74
CA THR A 70 12.97 16.47 4.86
C THR A 70 12.44 17.41 3.76
N TYR A 71 13.18 18.49 3.51
CA TYR A 71 13.01 19.33 2.31
C TYR A 71 13.88 18.79 1.16
N ASP A 72 13.29 18.55 -0.01
CA ASP A 72 14.00 18.00 -1.17
C ASP A 72 13.56 18.70 -2.47
N GLN A 73 14.49 19.47 -3.05
CA GLN A 73 14.28 20.13 -4.35
C GLN A 73 13.98 19.17 -5.50
N GLY A 74 14.49 17.92 -5.43
CA GLY A 74 14.21 16.84 -6.37
C GLY A 74 12.75 16.40 -6.35
N ARG A 75 12.08 16.52 -5.19
CA ARG A 75 10.65 16.20 -5.03
C ARG A 75 9.73 17.38 -5.37
N GLY A 76 10.32 18.51 -5.81
CA GLY A 76 9.58 19.70 -6.25
C GLY A 76 8.75 20.28 -5.11
N PRO A 77 9.36 20.97 -4.13
CA PRO A 77 8.67 21.54 -2.97
C PRO A 77 7.86 22.76 -3.41
N ASN A 78 6.77 22.49 -4.10
CA ASN A 78 5.84 23.48 -4.64
C ASN A 78 4.47 23.28 -4.01
N ASP A 79 3.60 24.27 -4.15
CA ASP A 79 2.27 24.22 -3.56
C ASP A 79 1.50 22.95 -3.94
N TRP A 80 1.62 22.45 -5.17
CA TRP A 80 0.93 21.23 -5.59
C TRP A 80 1.44 19.97 -4.85
N CYS A 81 2.76 19.80 -4.77
CA CYS A 81 3.38 18.65 -4.08
C CYS A 81 3.30 18.76 -2.56
N ALA A 82 3.17 19.99 -2.02
CA ALA A 82 3.04 20.24 -0.60
C ALA A 82 1.82 19.52 0.00
N ARG A 83 0.76 19.25 -0.77
CA ARG A 83 -0.37 18.44 -0.33
C ARG A 83 0.05 17.14 0.40
N CYS A 84 1.15 16.53 -0.02
CA CYS A 84 1.63 15.26 0.53
C CYS A 84 2.95 15.37 1.26
N HIS A 85 3.79 16.36 0.93
CA HIS A 85 5.13 16.50 1.52
C HIS A 85 5.23 17.63 2.55
N SER A 86 4.31 18.59 2.51
CA SER A 86 4.09 19.54 3.60
C SER A 86 2.65 20.05 3.65
N PRO A 87 1.70 19.21 4.13
CA PRO A 87 0.27 19.45 3.95
C PRO A 87 -0.20 20.78 4.54
N GLN A 88 0.47 21.28 5.57
CA GLN A 88 0.16 22.57 6.18
C GLN A 88 0.71 23.80 5.43
N ASN A 89 1.55 23.61 4.42
CA ASN A 89 1.89 24.64 3.44
C ASN A 89 1.01 24.55 2.18
N TRP A 90 0.19 23.51 2.04
CA TRP A 90 -0.56 23.30 0.80
C TRP A 90 -1.58 24.41 0.56
N ASN A 91 -1.45 25.07 -0.59
CA ASN A 91 -2.50 25.91 -1.14
C ASN A 91 -3.51 25.06 -1.95
N PRO A 92 -4.76 24.89 -1.51
CA PRO A 92 -5.76 24.10 -2.24
C PRO A 92 -6.18 24.71 -3.58
N GLU A 93 -5.85 25.98 -3.83
CA GLU A 93 -6.05 26.64 -5.14
C GLU A 93 -4.88 26.42 -6.10
N ALA A 94 -3.81 25.74 -5.67
CA ALA A 94 -2.67 25.43 -6.52
C ALA A 94 -3.10 24.57 -7.72
N THR A 95 -2.55 24.91 -8.88
CA THR A 95 -2.84 24.23 -10.14
C THR A 95 -1.54 23.82 -10.82
N ILE A 96 -1.60 22.74 -11.60
CA ILE A 96 -0.51 22.45 -12.53
C ILE A 96 -0.40 23.60 -13.55
N GLY A 97 0.83 24.01 -13.84
CA GLY A 97 1.07 25.04 -14.85
C GLY A 97 0.72 24.55 -16.26
N ARG A 98 0.78 25.46 -17.23
CA ARG A 98 0.59 25.11 -18.64
C ARG A 98 1.90 24.61 -19.24
N PRO A 99 1.86 23.71 -20.23
CA PRO A 99 3.06 23.36 -20.99
C PRO A 99 3.84 24.60 -21.44
N PRO A 100 5.18 24.60 -21.31
CA PRO A 100 6.02 23.48 -20.89
C PRO A 100 6.17 23.26 -19.36
N ASN A 101 5.56 24.11 -18.52
CA ASN A 101 5.85 24.21 -17.08
C ASN A 101 4.74 23.58 -16.23
N CYS A 102 4.40 22.31 -16.50
CA CYS A 102 3.26 21.65 -15.87
C CYS A 102 3.42 21.47 -14.36
N VAL A 103 4.61 21.06 -13.90
CA VAL A 103 4.90 20.83 -12.49
C VAL A 103 6.24 21.47 -12.15
N SER A 104 6.30 22.23 -11.06
CA SER A 104 7.54 22.84 -10.55
C SER A 104 8.43 21.78 -9.92
N CYS A 105 8.99 20.90 -10.75
CA CYS A 105 9.85 19.78 -10.37
C CYS A 105 11.24 19.95 -10.97
N LYS A 106 12.25 19.44 -10.26
CA LYS A 106 13.61 19.31 -10.79
C LYS A 106 13.75 17.97 -11.50
N PHE A 107 13.96 17.99 -12.80
CA PHE A 107 14.35 16.77 -13.52
C PHE A 107 15.87 16.57 -13.42
N PRO A 108 16.36 15.31 -13.39
CA PRO A 108 17.80 15.05 -13.43
C PRO A 108 18.49 15.79 -14.58
N GLY A 109 19.55 16.53 -14.25
CA GLY A 109 20.32 17.33 -15.21
C GLY A 109 19.65 18.63 -15.69
N GLN A 110 18.53 19.04 -15.09
CA GLN A 110 17.81 20.26 -15.46
C GLN A 110 17.58 21.18 -14.25
N ASP A 111 17.53 22.48 -14.51
CA ASP A 111 17.08 23.46 -13.52
C ASP A 111 15.57 23.37 -13.32
N ILE A 112 15.09 23.72 -12.12
CA ILE A 112 13.65 23.76 -11.84
C ILE A 112 13.01 24.86 -12.69
N ILE A 113 11.94 24.49 -13.39
CA ILE A 113 11.10 25.46 -14.09
C ILE A 113 9.83 25.65 -13.27
N VAL A 114 9.62 26.88 -12.78
CA VAL A 114 8.48 27.21 -11.93
C VAL A 114 7.24 27.48 -12.78
N GLY A 115 6.14 26.81 -12.47
CA GLY A 115 4.83 27.07 -13.06
C GLY A 115 4.04 28.14 -12.28
N ASP A 116 3.25 28.93 -13.01
CA ASP A 116 2.48 30.06 -12.43
C ASP A 116 1.44 29.64 -11.37
N GLY A 117 1.03 28.37 -11.36
CA GLY A 117 0.00 27.82 -10.47
C GLY A 117 0.54 26.99 -9.30
N ASN A 118 1.85 26.77 -9.23
CA ASN A 118 2.51 25.91 -8.25
C ASN A 118 3.91 26.46 -7.95
N VAL A 119 3.94 27.61 -7.30
CA VAL A 119 5.19 28.25 -6.91
C VAL A 119 5.95 27.37 -5.92
N LEU A 120 7.28 27.55 -5.89
CA LEU A 120 8.12 26.88 -4.91
C LEU A 120 7.86 27.49 -3.53
N ILE A 121 7.78 26.62 -2.53
CA ILE A 121 7.76 26.98 -1.12
C ILE A 121 9.23 27.05 -0.67
N PRO A 122 9.70 28.17 -0.12
CA PRO A 122 11.05 28.27 0.41
C PRO A 122 11.31 27.25 1.52
N GLU A 123 12.54 26.76 1.65
CA GLU A 123 12.91 25.77 2.66
C GLU A 123 12.64 26.29 4.09
N GLU A 124 12.87 27.59 4.32
CA GLU A 124 12.58 28.25 5.59
C GLU A 124 11.08 28.33 5.93
N GLU A 125 10.20 28.17 4.95
CA GLU A 125 8.74 28.15 5.11
C GLU A 125 8.18 26.72 5.13
N TRP A 126 9.01 25.72 4.83
CA TRP A 126 8.62 24.31 4.74
C TRP A 126 8.35 23.72 6.13
N LYS A 127 7.12 23.25 6.34
CA LYS A 127 6.67 22.68 7.62
C LYS A 127 6.85 21.17 7.69
N ALA A 128 7.26 20.54 6.59
CA ALA A 128 7.27 19.10 6.43
C ALA A 128 5.91 18.46 6.80
N ILE A 129 5.89 17.19 7.19
CA ILE A 129 4.70 16.48 7.67
C ILE A 129 4.75 16.42 9.20
N PRO A 130 4.22 17.41 9.93
CA PRO A 130 4.32 17.45 11.39
C PRO A 130 3.40 16.42 12.06
N CYS A 131 3.64 16.12 13.34
CA CYS A 131 2.94 15.09 14.12
C CYS A 131 1.41 15.22 14.04
N GLU A 132 0.89 16.45 14.12
CA GLU A 132 -0.55 16.72 14.05
C GLU A 132 -1.19 16.32 12.71
N THR A 133 -0.39 16.10 11.66
CA THR A 133 -0.92 15.60 10.38
C THR A 133 -1.47 14.18 10.53
N CYS A 134 -0.84 13.38 11.38
CA CYS A 134 -1.08 11.94 11.55
C CYS A 134 -1.71 11.59 12.91
N HIS A 135 -1.53 12.44 13.90
CA HIS A 135 -2.01 12.23 15.26
C HIS A 135 -2.92 13.37 15.70
N MET A 136 -3.95 13.01 16.46
CA MET A 136 -4.67 13.99 17.26
C MET A 136 -3.74 14.50 18.37
N MET A 137 -3.47 15.81 18.38
CA MET A 137 -2.63 16.42 19.41
C MET A 137 -3.48 16.90 20.59
N GLU A 138 -3.06 16.55 21.81
CA GLU A 138 -3.63 17.08 23.06
C GLU A 138 -2.48 17.63 23.92
N ASP A 139 -2.55 18.91 24.28
CA ASP A 139 -1.51 19.60 25.07
C ASP A 139 -0.06 19.43 24.53
N GLY A 140 0.07 19.32 23.20
CA GLY A 140 1.36 19.14 22.51
C GLY A 140 1.84 17.68 22.45
N ILE A 141 1.03 16.72 22.88
CA ILE A 141 1.32 15.28 22.89
C ILE A 141 0.50 14.61 21.79
N ALA A 142 1.16 13.78 20.98
CA ALA A 142 0.51 12.98 19.95
C ALA A 142 -0.27 11.82 20.58
N GLY A 143 -1.57 11.74 20.28
CA GLY A 143 -2.48 10.69 20.74
C GLY A 143 -2.89 9.73 19.62
N GLU A 144 -4.19 9.44 19.54
CA GLU A 144 -4.77 8.54 18.54
C GLU A 144 -4.46 8.98 17.10
N ILE A 145 -4.39 8.01 16.18
CA ILE A 145 -4.21 8.31 14.76
C ILE A 145 -5.44 9.00 14.19
N ALA A 146 -5.21 10.09 13.46
CA ALA A 146 -6.23 10.85 12.75
C ALA A 146 -5.58 11.62 11.60
N TRP A 147 -6.33 11.85 10.52
CA TRP A 147 -5.86 12.70 9.44
C TRP A 147 -6.27 14.14 9.71
N LEU A 148 -5.32 15.05 9.90
CA LEU A 148 -5.62 16.48 9.89
C LEU A 148 -5.86 16.92 8.45
N ASN A 149 -7.11 17.21 8.12
CA ASN A 149 -7.46 17.72 6.80
C ASN A 149 -6.85 19.12 6.62
N PRO A 150 -5.89 19.32 5.69
CA PRO A 150 -5.18 20.59 5.54
C PRO A 150 -6.06 21.73 4.99
N ILE A 151 -7.25 21.42 4.44
CA ILE A 151 -8.20 22.42 3.95
C ILE A 151 -9.12 22.88 5.09
N ALA A 152 -9.72 21.92 5.79
CA ALA A 152 -10.68 22.22 6.85
C ALA A 152 -9.99 22.59 8.17
N MET A 153 -8.72 22.19 8.34
CA MET A 153 -8.00 22.22 9.61
C MET A 153 -8.75 21.47 10.72
N GLU A 154 -9.36 20.34 10.35
CA GLU A 154 -10.13 19.47 11.23
C GLU A 154 -9.62 18.04 11.13
N TYR A 155 -9.63 17.33 12.25
CA TYR A 155 -9.29 15.92 12.31
C TYR A 155 -10.39 15.06 11.71
N VAL A 156 -9.98 14.15 10.83
CA VAL A 156 -10.82 13.10 10.25
C VAL A 156 -10.36 11.77 10.82
N SER A 157 -11.28 11.03 11.43
CA SER A 157 -10.98 9.69 11.94
C SER A 157 -10.62 8.75 10.79
N VAL A 158 -9.61 7.91 11.02
CA VAL A 158 -9.17 6.85 10.12
C VAL A 158 -9.26 5.53 10.85
N SER A 159 -9.57 4.44 10.14
CA SER A 159 -9.76 3.12 10.76
C SER A 159 -8.48 2.28 10.82
N SER A 160 -7.40 2.71 10.17
CA SER A 160 -6.11 2.02 10.14
C SER A 160 -4.97 2.97 9.76
N THR A 161 -3.74 2.56 10.04
CA THR A 161 -2.54 3.26 9.59
C THR A 161 -2.44 3.27 8.06
N THR A 162 -2.85 2.20 7.38
CA THR A 162 -2.92 2.17 5.91
C THR A 162 -3.86 3.25 5.37
N GLU A 163 -5.06 3.41 5.94
CA GLU A 163 -5.99 4.46 5.49
C GLU A 163 -5.40 5.88 5.69
N LEU A 164 -4.60 6.06 6.75
CA LEU A 164 -3.90 7.31 7.01
C LEU A 164 -2.78 7.55 5.98
N CYS A 165 -1.93 6.55 5.72
CA CYS A 165 -0.88 6.62 4.71
C CYS A 165 -1.44 6.90 3.32
N GLU A 166 -2.58 6.29 2.97
CA GLU A 166 -3.32 6.52 1.72
C GLU A 166 -3.95 7.92 1.61
N LYS A 167 -3.82 8.81 2.59
CA LYS A 167 -4.14 10.24 2.38
C LYS A 167 -3.09 10.94 1.51
N CYS A 168 -1.86 10.44 1.50
CA CYS A 168 -0.73 10.96 0.72
C CYS A 168 -0.20 9.98 -0.33
N HIS A 169 -0.13 8.68 -0.02
CA HIS A 169 0.35 7.63 -0.93
C HIS A 169 -0.76 7.19 -1.89
N VAL A 170 -1.03 8.04 -2.89
CA VAL A 170 -2.13 7.84 -3.85
C VAL A 170 -1.70 8.01 -5.29
N THR A 171 -2.40 7.33 -6.17
CA THR A 171 -2.36 7.58 -7.61
C THR A 171 -3.30 8.74 -7.90
N THR A 172 -2.75 9.82 -8.44
CA THR A 172 -3.54 10.98 -8.87
C THR A 172 -3.71 11.04 -10.38
N THR A 173 -3.09 10.13 -11.13
CA THR A 173 -3.24 10.05 -12.60
C THR A 173 -4.71 9.86 -13.00
N GLY A 174 -5.08 10.41 -14.16
CA GLY A 174 -6.44 10.24 -14.73
C GLY A 174 -7.52 11.16 -14.14
N ASN A 175 -7.17 12.13 -13.29
CA ASN A 175 -8.14 13.09 -12.77
C ASN A 175 -8.44 14.25 -13.75
N ALA A 176 -9.50 15.01 -13.45
CA ALA A 176 -9.96 16.14 -14.27
C ALA A 176 -8.93 17.27 -14.44
N PHE A 177 -7.90 17.30 -13.61
CA PHE A 177 -6.82 18.29 -13.63
C PHE A 177 -5.58 17.78 -14.38
N GLY A 178 -5.57 16.54 -14.88
CA GLY A 178 -4.44 15.96 -15.61
C GLY A 178 -3.17 15.84 -14.79
N SER A 179 -3.25 15.92 -13.46
CA SER A 179 -2.09 15.76 -12.58
C SER A 179 -1.67 14.29 -12.51
N GLY A 180 -0.37 14.06 -12.60
CA GLY A 180 0.19 12.75 -12.91
C GLY A 180 1.31 12.37 -11.96
N VAL A 181 0.94 11.86 -10.79
CA VAL A 181 1.86 11.05 -10.00
C VAL A 181 1.17 9.76 -9.59
N ASP A 182 1.87 8.65 -9.79
CA ASP A 182 1.46 7.33 -9.33
C ASP A 182 2.28 6.98 -8.08
N HIS A 183 1.71 7.25 -6.91
CA HIS A 183 2.34 6.98 -5.63
C HIS A 183 1.52 6.01 -4.78
N LYS A 184 0.46 5.40 -5.33
CA LYS A 184 -0.32 4.43 -4.57
C LYS A 184 0.51 3.19 -4.39
N ILE A 185 0.69 2.81 -3.13
CA ILE A 185 1.24 1.52 -2.77
C ILE A 185 0.07 0.56 -2.62
N THR A 186 0.05 -0.50 -3.43
CA THR A 186 -0.96 -1.56 -3.32
C THR A 186 -0.31 -2.81 -2.74
N LEU A 187 -0.84 -3.29 -1.62
CA LEU A 187 -0.48 -4.59 -1.05
C LEU A 187 -1.23 -5.67 -1.84
N GLY A 188 -0.63 -6.15 -2.93
CA GLY A 188 -1.31 -7.00 -3.92
C GLY A 188 -0.91 -8.48 -3.92
N GLY A 189 0.11 -8.86 -3.16
CA GLY A 189 0.70 -10.21 -3.20
C GLY A 189 0.12 -11.20 -2.20
N SER A 190 0.33 -12.49 -2.43
CA SER A 190 -0.21 -13.57 -1.59
C SER A 190 0.31 -13.58 -0.15
N ALA A 191 1.43 -12.91 0.12
CA ALA A 191 1.97 -12.79 1.47
C ALA A 191 1.15 -11.83 2.36
N HIS A 192 0.43 -10.87 1.77
CA HIS A 192 -0.43 -9.92 2.49
C HIS A 192 -1.92 -10.23 2.35
N LEU A 193 -2.29 -11.10 1.41
CA LEU A 193 -3.64 -11.60 1.26
C LEU A 193 -3.77 -12.89 2.09
N ASN A 194 -4.81 -12.98 2.92
CA ASN A 194 -5.19 -14.15 3.76
C ASN A 194 -5.32 -15.51 3.00
N TYR A 195 -4.98 -15.58 1.71
CA TYR A 195 -4.89 -16.79 0.92
C TYR A 195 -3.60 -17.59 1.13
N GLY A 196 -2.48 -16.95 1.50
CA GLY A 196 -1.20 -17.64 1.76
C GLY A 196 -1.16 -18.48 3.04
N GLY A 197 -2.13 -18.28 3.93
CA GLY A 197 -2.18 -18.92 5.25
C GLY A 197 -1.32 -18.19 6.29
N PHE A 198 -1.63 -18.44 7.56
CA PHE A 198 -0.81 -18.02 8.69
C PHE A 198 0.47 -18.86 8.74
N ILE A 199 1.62 -18.26 9.06
CA ILE A 199 2.77 -19.05 9.51
C ILE A 199 2.50 -19.41 10.97
N GLY A 200 1.94 -20.59 11.20
CA GLY A 200 1.50 -21.01 12.53
C GLY A 200 0.29 -20.20 13.02
N GLU A 201 0.44 -19.48 14.14
CA GLU A 201 -0.58 -18.62 14.73
C GLU A 201 -0.34 -17.12 14.45
N GLU A 202 0.74 -16.78 13.74
CA GLU A 202 1.11 -15.39 13.46
C GLU A 202 0.42 -14.88 12.19
N ALA A 203 -0.31 -13.78 12.32
CA ALA A 203 -0.97 -13.13 11.20
C ALA A 203 0.05 -12.49 10.25
N PRO A 204 -0.16 -12.55 8.93
CA PRO A 204 0.72 -11.87 8.00
C PRO A 204 0.66 -10.34 8.21
N PRO A 205 1.77 -9.62 7.89
CA PRO A 205 1.75 -8.17 7.88
C PRO A 205 0.64 -7.67 6.94
N SER A 206 -0.21 -6.80 7.47
CA SER A 206 -1.45 -6.35 6.83
C SER A 206 -1.52 -4.83 6.71
N PHE A 207 -0.71 -4.12 7.49
CA PHE A 207 -0.65 -2.66 7.53
C PHE A 207 0.75 -2.15 7.18
N CYS A 208 0.82 -0.92 6.67
CA CYS A 208 2.10 -0.29 6.30
C CYS A 208 3.08 -0.25 7.50
N THR A 209 2.54 -0.07 8.70
CA THR A 209 3.30 0.02 9.94
C THR A 209 3.81 -1.32 10.47
N ASP A 210 3.37 -2.43 9.89
CA ASP A 210 3.91 -3.75 10.24
C ASP A 210 5.32 -3.95 9.64
N CYS A 211 5.68 -3.16 8.62
CA CYS A 211 6.99 -3.18 7.99
C CYS A 211 7.75 -1.86 8.11
N HIS A 212 7.07 -0.72 8.23
CA HIS A 212 7.72 0.59 8.30
C HIS A 212 7.43 1.31 9.61
N ASP A 213 8.44 1.88 10.25
CA ASP A 213 8.19 2.91 11.27
C ASP A 213 7.85 4.23 10.57
N PRO A 214 6.67 4.85 10.74
CA PRO A 214 6.32 6.09 10.02
C PRO A 214 7.17 7.31 10.44
N HIS A 215 7.91 7.24 11.55
CA HIS A 215 8.78 8.32 12.02
C HIS A 215 10.14 8.28 11.32
N THR A 216 10.78 7.11 11.22
CA THR A 216 12.06 6.95 10.49
C THR A 216 11.85 6.60 9.01
N THR A 217 10.74 5.94 8.70
CA THR A 217 10.37 5.20 7.48
C THR A 217 11.33 4.08 7.07
N GLU A 218 12.27 3.75 7.94
CA GLU A 218 13.17 2.62 7.75
C GLU A 218 12.33 1.34 7.71
N PRO A 219 12.34 0.59 6.60
CA PRO A 219 11.63 -0.68 6.53
C PRO A 219 12.37 -1.74 7.34
N LEU A 220 11.61 -2.62 7.97
CA LEU A 220 12.08 -3.95 8.34
C LEU A 220 12.53 -4.69 7.07
N GLY A 221 13.67 -5.35 7.17
CA GLY A 221 14.10 -6.32 6.18
C GLY A 221 13.28 -7.60 6.30
N CYS A 222 13.19 -8.37 5.21
CA CYS A 222 12.50 -9.66 5.22
C CYS A 222 13.06 -10.61 6.30
N VAL A 223 14.38 -10.52 6.55
CA VAL A 223 15.09 -11.34 7.53
C VAL A 223 14.73 -11.01 8.98
N ASP A 224 14.18 -9.82 9.25
CA ASP A 224 13.77 -9.45 10.61
C ASP A 224 12.58 -10.29 11.10
N CYS A 225 11.78 -10.81 10.15
CA CYS A 225 10.69 -11.75 10.43
C CYS A 225 11.03 -13.19 10.01
N HIS A 226 11.78 -13.38 8.93
CA HIS A 226 12.02 -14.69 8.30
C HIS A 226 13.42 -15.27 8.52
N ALA A 227 14.17 -14.82 9.52
CA ALA A 227 15.55 -15.28 9.76
C ALA A 227 15.69 -16.81 9.83
N GLU A 228 14.70 -17.50 10.40
CA GLU A 228 14.74 -18.96 10.56
C GLU A 228 14.32 -19.73 9.29
N ASP A 229 13.45 -19.14 8.46
CA ASP A 229 12.90 -19.77 7.26
C ASP A 229 13.90 -19.78 6.10
N ILE A 230 14.64 -18.68 5.92
CA ILE A 230 15.49 -18.47 4.74
C ILE A 230 16.73 -19.38 4.69
N GLU A 231 17.19 -19.86 5.85
CA GLU A 231 18.35 -20.74 5.97
C GLU A 231 17.97 -22.23 5.85
N GLN A 232 16.68 -22.55 5.74
CA GLN A 232 16.24 -23.95 5.56
C GLN A 232 16.64 -24.47 4.17
N PRO A 233 17.06 -25.75 4.05
CA PRO A 233 17.40 -26.36 2.77
C PRO A 233 16.27 -26.33 1.72
N GLU A 234 15.03 -26.26 2.17
CA GLU A 234 13.84 -26.17 1.34
C GLU A 234 13.73 -24.79 0.66
N HIS A 235 14.21 -23.73 1.31
CA HIS A 235 14.20 -22.39 0.74
C HIS A 235 15.12 -22.31 -0.47
N ALA A 236 14.55 -21.91 -1.62
CA ALA A 236 15.22 -21.83 -2.90
C ALA A 236 16.00 -23.10 -3.29
N PHE A 237 15.49 -24.28 -2.90
CA PHE A 237 16.15 -25.57 -3.14
C PHE A 237 17.60 -25.63 -2.61
N GLY A 238 17.88 -24.92 -1.52
CA GLY A 238 19.20 -24.83 -0.88
C GLY A 238 20.16 -23.87 -1.59
N ALA A 239 19.71 -23.14 -2.62
CA ALA A 239 20.54 -22.20 -3.36
C ALA A 239 20.69 -20.84 -2.67
N PHE A 240 19.89 -20.54 -1.62
CA PHE A 240 19.88 -19.22 -0.97
C PHE A 240 21.27 -18.74 -0.54
N ALA A 241 22.05 -19.61 0.10
CA ALA A 241 23.41 -19.26 0.54
C ALA A 241 24.34 -18.82 -0.60
N SER A 242 24.09 -19.28 -1.83
CA SER A 242 24.88 -18.89 -3.01
C SER A 242 24.36 -17.64 -3.71
N MET A 243 23.13 -17.21 -3.44
CA MET A 243 22.49 -16.07 -4.11
C MET A 243 22.27 -14.86 -3.21
N ARG A 244 22.29 -15.01 -1.88
CA ARG A 244 21.97 -13.94 -0.92
C ARG A 244 22.76 -12.63 -1.09
N ASP A 245 23.97 -12.72 -1.62
CA ASP A 245 24.86 -11.57 -1.83
C ASP A 245 24.69 -10.94 -3.22
N THR A 246 23.92 -11.57 -4.11
CA THR A 246 23.77 -11.17 -5.52
C THR A 246 22.33 -11.06 -5.99
N VAL A 247 21.35 -11.55 -5.22
CA VAL A 247 19.92 -11.56 -5.56
C VAL A 247 19.12 -11.05 -4.36
N THR A 248 18.37 -9.97 -4.56
CA THR A 248 17.47 -9.44 -3.53
C THR A 248 16.24 -10.34 -3.37
N CYS A 249 15.64 -10.38 -2.17
CA CYS A 249 14.43 -11.17 -1.92
C CYS A 249 13.32 -10.86 -2.93
N MET A 250 13.12 -9.57 -3.24
CA MET A 250 12.07 -9.12 -4.15
C MET A 250 12.31 -9.51 -5.62
N ALA A 251 13.55 -9.77 -6.04
CA ALA A 251 13.81 -10.30 -7.38
C ALA A 251 13.03 -11.61 -7.62
N CYS A 252 12.96 -12.47 -6.60
CA CYS A 252 12.21 -13.73 -6.60
C CYS A 252 10.76 -13.55 -6.14
N HIS A 253 10.55 -12.83 -5.04
CA HIS A 253 9.25 -12.76 -4.34
C HIS A 253 8.30 -11.66 -4.87
N ASP A 254 8.67 -10.92 -5.92
CA ASP A 254 7.76 -9.96 -6.54
C ASP A 254 6.58 -10.64 -7.26
N ALA A 255 5.39 -10.12 -6.98
CA ALA A 255 4.11 -10.53 -7.56
C ALA A 255 3.42 -9.38 -8.33
N SER A 256 4.08 -8.23 -8.46
CA SER A 256 3.51 -7.08 -9.17
C SER A 256 3.42 -7.30 -10.68
N GLY A 257 4.15 -8.29 -11.20
CA GLY A 257 4.30 -8.54 -12.63
C GLY A 257 5.42 -7.70 -13.26
N ALA A 258 6.22 -7.02 -12.45
CA ALA A 258 7.44 -6.35 -12.89
C ALA A 258 8.50 -7.39 -13.33
N ASP A 259 9.50 -6.94 -14.08
CA ASP A 259 10.59 -7.80 -14.56
C ASP A 259 11.65 -8.02 -13.48
N VAL A 260 12.58 -8.91 -13.74
CA VAL A 260 13.72 -9.21 -12.87
C VAL A 260 15.00 -9.23 -13.69
N GLY A 261 16.04 -8.58 -13.17
CA GLY A 261 17.30 -8.43 -13.89
C GLY A 261 18.39 -7.82 -13.01
N PRO A 262 19.61 -7.64 -13.55
CA PRO A 262 20.67 -6.91 -12.88
C PRO A 262 20.23 -5.45 -12.64
N HIS A 263 20.77 -4.86 -11.58
CA HIS A 263 20.47 -3.47 -11.23
C HIS A 263 20.84 -2.54 -12.40
N PRO A 264 20.00 -1.55 -12.76
CA PRO A 264 20.27 -0.66 -13.89
C PRO A 264 21.51 0.25 -13.72
N ASP A 265 21.96 0.43 -12.48
CA ASP A 265 23.25 1.04 -12.18
C ASP A 265 24.35 -0.03 -12.27
N GLU A 266 25.26 0.13 -13.23
CA GLU A 266 26.35 -0.81 -13.52
C GLU A 266 27.35 -0.97 -12.35
N ASP A 267 27.37 -0.03 -11.40
CA ASP A 267 28.22 -0.11 -10.21
C ASP A 267 27.61 -1.00 -9.10
N ILE A 268 26.36 -1.46 -9.27
CA ILE A 268 25.64 -2.29 -8.31
C ILE A 268 25.46 -3.71 -8.87
N ASP A 269 26.22 -4.66 -8.33
CA ASP A 269 26.18 -6.08 -8.73
C ASP A 269 25.09 -6.87 -7.98
N LEU A 270 23.84 -6.44 -8.13
CA LEU A 270 22.66 -7.09 -7.54
C LEU A 270 21.59 -7.36 -8.58
N TRP A 271 20.90 -8.49 -8.44
CA TRP A 271 19.65 -8.78 -9.12
C TRP A 271 18.47 -8.25 -8.32
N VAL A 272 17.60 -7.52 -9.01
CA VAL A 272 16.49 -6.76 -8.42
C VAL A 272 15.24 -6.88 -9.27
N THR A 273 14.10 -6.56 -8.67
CA THR A 273 12.89 -6.27 -9.43
C THR A 273 13.10 -4.97 -10.21
N THR A 274 12.76 -4.98 -11.50
CA THR A 274 12.91 -3.82 -12.38
C THR A 274 11.59 -3.48 -13.05
N LEU A 275 11.36 -2.19 -13.27
CA LEU A 275 10.20 -1.70 -14.01
C LEU A 275 10.68 -0.85 -15.18
N THR A 276 10.19 -1.17 -16.38
CA THR A 276 10.42 -0.36 -17.58
C THR A 276 9.18 0.47 -17.87
N GLU A 277 9.33 1.79 -17.75
CA GLU A 277 8.26 2.74 -18.01
C GLU A 277 8.48 3.51 -19.31
N MET A 278 7.39 3.75 -20.05
CA MET A 278 7.44 4.50 -21.30
C MET A 278 7.26 6.01 -21.03
N GLY A 279 8.38 6.74 -21.01
CA GLY A 279 8.39 8.19 -20.89
C GLY A 279 8.37 8.92 -22.24
N ARG A 280 8.23 10.25 -22.20
CA ARG A 280 8.35 11.12 -23.40
C ARG A 280 9.72 11.03 -24.07
N SER A 281 10.75 10.66 -23.31
CA SER A 281 12.13 10.52 -23.77
C SER A 281 12.49 9.10 -24.23
N GLY A 282 11.52 8.18 -24.22
CA GLY A 282 11.73 6.75 -24.45
C GLY A 282 11.53 5.89 -23.21
N PRO A 283 11.74 4.57 -23.31
CA PRO A 283 11.70 3.67 -22.16
C PRO A 283 12.80 4.04 -21.15
N THR A 284 12.49 3.93 -19.87
CA THR A 284 13.46 4.01 -18.78
C THR A 284 13.22 2.83 -17.85
N THR A 285 14.29 2.09 -17.55
CA THR A 285 14.25 0.96 -16.62
C THR A 285 14.86 1.39 -15.29
N SER A 286 14.15 1.13 -14.20
CA SER A 286 14.60 1.43 -12.84
C SER A 286 14.46 0.20 -11.95
N ALA A 287 15.31 0.11 -10.93
CA ALA A 287 15.11 -0.83 -9.83
C ALA A 287 13.93 -0.36 -8.98
N ILE A 288 13.07 -1.29 -8.58
CA ILE A 288 11.91 -0.99 -7.73
C ILE A 288 11.86 -1.93 -6.53
N VAL A 289 11.25 -1.45 -5.44
CA VAL A 289 10.84 -2.28 -4.31
C VAL A 289 9.35 -2.52 -4.41
N SER A 290 8.96 -3.75 -4.74
CA SER A 290 7.56 -4.11 -4.85
C SER A 290 6.95 -4.36 -3.47
N HIS A 291 5.70 -3.94 -3.32
CA HIS A 291 4.86 -4.21 -2.13
C HIS A 291 3.83 -5.31 -2.39
N SER A 292 3.93 -5.96 -3.56
CA SER A 292 3.18 -7.16 -3.90
C SER A 292 4.11 -8.35 -3.77
N ILE A 293 4.09 -8.99 -2.61
CA ILE A 293 5.01 -10.06 -2.24
C ILE A 293 4.29 -11.42 -2.33
N VAL A 294 4.88 -12.40 -3.00
CA VAL A 294 4.41 -13.80 -2.99
C VAL A 294 5.24 -14.66 -2.06
N TYR A 295 4.59 -15.62 -1.42
CA TYR A 295 5.27 -16.62 -0.59
C TYR A 295 5.92 -17.70 -1.45
N GLU A 296 5.16 -18.31 -2.37
CA GLU A 296 5.66 -19.30 -3.32
C GLU A 296 6.17 -18.62 -4.60
N VAL A 297 7.43 -18.91 -4.95
CA VAL A 297 8.10 -18.33 -6.12
C VAL A 297 8.06 -19.31 -7.28
N ALA A 298 7.72 -18.82 -8.48
CA ALA A 298 7.83 -19.58 -9.70
C ALA A 298 9.25 -19.43 -10.29
N CYS A 299 10.00 -20.53 -10.41
CA CYS A 299 11.40 -20.49 -10.83
C CYS A 299 11.58 -20.07 -12.30
N ASP A 300 10.60 -20.41 -13.14
CA ASP A 300 10.54 -20.05 -14.56
C ASP A 300 10.45 -18.54 -14.80
N ARG A 301 10.14 -17.73 -13.77
CA ARG A 301 10.26 -16.26 -13.81
C ARG A 301 11.67 -15.79 -14.17
N CYS A 302 12.70 -16.44 -13.62
CA CYS A 302 14.10 -16.14 -13.93
C CYS A 302 14.70 -17.17 -14.89
N HIS A 303 14.24 -18.43 -14.82
CA HIS A 303 14.84 -19.58 -15.49
C HIS A 303 14.05 -20.00 -16.73
N TYR A 304 13.76 -19.08 -17.66
CA TYR A 304 13.01 -19.36 -18.89
C TYR A 304 13.93 -19.57 -20.11
N VAL A 305 13.36 -20.14 -21.19
CA VAL A 305 14.05 -20.35 -22.48
C VAL A 305 14.40 -19.01 -23.11
N ASP A 306 15.61 -18.90 -23.68
CA ASP A 306 16.13 -17.67 -24.31
C ASP A 306 16.27 -16.48 -23.33
N ASN A 307 16.37 -16.78 -22.04
CA ASN A 307 16.78 -15.81 -21.02
C ASN A 307 18.12 -15.18 -21.40
N GLU A 308 18.19 -13.84 -21.38
CA GLU A 308 19.34 -13.08 -21.90
C GLU A 308 20.64 -13.32 -21.11
N TRP A 309 20.53 -13.81 -19.87
CA TRP A 309 21.65 -14.15 -18.99
C TRP A 309 22.05 -15.62 -19.06
N SER A 310 21.45 -16.41 -19.97
CA SER A 310 21.76 -17.82 -20.21
C SER A 310 21.66 -18.71 -18.97
N LEU A 311 20.68 -18.42 -18.08
CA LEU A 311 20.41 -19.23 -16.90
C LEU A 311 19.87 -20.62 -17.30
N THR A 312 20.16 -21.63 -16.48
CA THR A 312 19.60 -22.98 -16.68
C THR A 312 18.08 -22.93 -16.67
N VAL A 313 17.42 -23.39 -17.73
CA VAL A 313 15.96 -23.40 -17.80
C VAL A 313 15.35 -24.30 -16.71
N ARG A 314 14.30 -23.82 -16.07
CA ARG A 314 13.51 -24.52 -15.05
C ARG A 314 12.02 -24.33 -15.31
N GLU A 315 11.22 -25.30 -14.88
CA GLU A 315 9.77 -25.17 -14.74
C GLU A 315 9.42 -24.29 -13.52
N ALA A 316 8.16 -23.89 -13.37
CA ALA A 316 7.69 -23.08 -12.25
C ALA A 316 8.04 -23.69 -10.88
N ASP A 317 8.00 -25.01 -10.76
CA ASP A 317 8.33 -25.75 -9.53
C ASP A 317 9.84 -25.96 -9.31
N GLY A 318 10.69 -25.37 -10.16
CA GLY A 318 12.15 -25.47 -10.08
C GLY A 318 12.76 -26.71 -10.71
N SER A 319 11.95 -27.66 -11.19
CA SER A 319 12.43 -28.84 -11.92
C SER A 319 13.06 -28.46 -13.26
N ILE A 320 13.96 -29.31 -13.76
CA ILE A 320 14.54 -29.13 -15.09
C ILE A 320 13.55 -29.72 -16.11
N PRO A 321 13.15 -28.98 -17.17
CA PRO A 321 12.25 -29.50 -18.19
C PRO A 321 12.78 -30.81 -18.79
N GLU A 322 11.88 -31.77 -19.00
CA GLU A 322 12.25 -32.98 -19.73
C GLU A 322 12.73 -32.60 -21.14
N PRO A 323 13.76 -33.26 -21.69
CA PRO A 323 14.16 -33.02 -23.07
C PRO A 323 12.93 -33.24 -23.95
N ALA A 324 12.58 -32.25 -24.78
CA ALA A 324 11.48 -32.41 -25.73
C ALA A 324 11.72 -33.70 -26.50
N GLU A 325 10.80 -34.67 -26.40
CA GLU A 325 10.83 -35.85 -27.25
C GLU A 325 10.91 -35.34 -28.69
N GLU A 326 12.06 -35.56 -29.35
CA GLU A 326 12.15 -35.36 -30.78
C GLU A 326 11.01 -36.17 -31.37
N THR A 327 9.97 -35.47 -31.83
CA THR A 327 8.94 -36.08 -32.65
C THR A 327 9.68 -36.53 -33.88
N ALA A 328 10.04 -37.82 -33.87
CA ALA A 328 10.68 -38.49 -34.98
C ALA A 328 9.78 -38.28 -36.19
N ALA A 329 10.14 -37.29 -37.01
CA ALA A 329 9.51 -37.05 -38.28
C ALA A 329 9.70 -38.32 -39.12
N GLN A 330 8.60 -39.04 -39.31
CA GLN A 330 8.49 -40.11 -40.30
C GLN A 330 8.36 -39.53 -41.70
#